data_AF-E8N0D6-F1
#
_entry.id   AF-E8N0D6-F1
#
_cell.length_a   1.000
_cell.length_b   1.000
_cell.length_c   1.000
_cell.angle_alpha   90.00
_cell.angle_beta   90.00
_cell.angle_gamma   90.00
#
_symmetry.space_group_name_H-M   'P 1'
#
loop_
_entity.id
_entity.type
_entity.pdbx_description
1 polymer ?
#
loop_
_entity_poly.entity_id
_entity_poly.type
_entity_poly.pdbx_seq_one_letter_code
_entity_poly.pdbx_strand_id
1 'polypeptide(L)' 'MMGFGMIGGMILFWGLLILLAVLLIKGLFHSNQTVGNNRSSTTLSPREILEQRYARGEITREQFLQMQKDLQ' A
#
# COMPACT_ATOMS: atom_id res chain seq x y z
N MET A 1 44.88 -17.58 -9.00
CA MET A 1 43.80 -16.68 -8.53
C MET A 1 42.68 -16.68 -9.59
N MET A 2 41.86 -17.73 -9.66
CA MET A 2 40.76 -17.85 -10.65
C MET A 2 39.54 -18.53 -10.01
N GLY A 3 39.06 -18.00 -8.88
CA GLY A 3 37.85 -18.51 -8.20
C GLY A 3 36.80 -17.42 -7.95
N PHE A 4 37.25 -16.18 -7.73
CA PHE A 4 36.37 -15.06 -7.41
C PHE A 4 35.53 -14.56 -8.59
N GLY A 5 36.03 -14.67 -9.83
CA GLY A 5 35.28 -14.22 -11.02
C GLY A 5 34.04 -15.07 -11.30
N MET A 6 34.12 -16.38 -11.04
CA MET A 6 33.03 -17.32 -11.32
C MET A 6 31.90 -17.22 -10.27
N ILE A 7 32.26 -17.00 -9.00
CA ILE A 7 31.29 -16.76 -7.92
C ILE A 7 30.64 -15.37 -8.05
N GLY A 8 31.43 -14.35 -8.41
CA GLY A 8 30.92 -12.98 -8.62
C GLY A 8 29.90 -12.91 -9.75
N GLY A 9 30.16 -13.54 -10.90
CA GLY A 9 29.22 -13.57 -12.02
C GLY A 9 27.90 -14.27 -11.68
N MET A 10 27.96 -15.35 -10.88
CA MET A 10 26.78 -16.09 -10.46
C MET A 10 25.91 -15.28 -9.50
N ILE A 11 26.51 -14.60 -8.52
CA ILE A 11 25.77 -13.74 -7.58
C ILE A 11 25.14 -12.54 -8.30
N LEU A 12 25.86 -11.93 -9.26
CA LEU A 12 25.31 -10.83 -10.04
C LEU A 12 24.12 -11.26 -10.90
N PHE A 13 24.21 -12.43 -11.54
CA PHE A 13 23.10 -12.99 -12.31
C PHE A 13 21.88 -13.27 -11.45
N TRP A 14 22.04 -13.95 -10.31
CA TRP A 14 20.96 -14.22 -9.36
C TRP A 14 20.38 -12.94 -8.74
N GLY A 15 21.24 -11.97 -8.39
CA GLY A 15 20.82 -10.68 -7.86
C GLY A 15 19.98 -9.90 -8.87
N LEU A 16 20.37 -9.87 -10.15
CA LEU A 16 19.60 -9.24 -11.21
C LEU A 16 18.25 -9.94 -11.41
N LEU A 17 18.23 -11.28 -11.42
CA LEU A 17 17.02 -12.08 -11.58
C LEU A 17 16.02 -11.82 -10.44
N ILE A 18 16.50 -11.79 -9.19
CA ILE A 18 15.69 -11.45 -8.01
C ILE A 18 15.18 -10.02 -8.11
N LEU A 19 16.04 -9.05 -8.46
CA LEU A 19 15.65 -7.65 -8.59
C LEU A 19 14.54 -7.48 -9.63
N LEU A 20 14.65 -8.18 -10.77
CA LEU A 20 13.63 -8.16 -11.83
C LEU A 20 12.31 -8.78 -11.34
N ALA A 21 12.38 -9.95 -10.67
CA ALA A 21 11.21 -10.58 -10.06
C ALA A 21 10.53 -9.67 -9.02
N VAL A 22 11.31 -9.02 -8.16
CA VAL A 22 10.80 -8.05 -7.18
C VAL A 22 10.15 -6.87 -7.88
N LEU A 23 10.73 -6.32 -8.95
CA LEU A 23 10.12 -5.21 -9.71
C LEU A 23 8.79 -5.61 -10.37
N LEU A 24 8.69 -6.82 -10.94
CA LEU A 24 7.45 -7.35 -11.50
C LEU A 24 6.37 -7.50 -10.42
N ILE A 25 6.73 -8.10 -9.29
CA ILE A 25 5.86 -8.23 -8.12
C ILE A 25 5.44 -6.83 -7.65
N LYS A 26 6.39 -5.91 -7.42
CA LYS A 26 6.10 -4.54 -6.99
C LYS A 26 5.18 -3.82 -7.97
N GLY A 27 5.39 -3.97 -9.28
CA GLY A 27 4.56 -3.37 -10.32
C GLY A 27 3.13 -3.91 -10.32
N LEU A 28 2.95 -5.23 -10.18
CA LEU A 28 1.64 -5.86 -10.08
C LEU A 28 0.91 -5.49 -8.78
N PHE A 29 1.62 -5.49 -7.64
CA PHE A 29 1.06 -5.07 -6.35
C PHE A 29 0.83 -3.55 -6.24
N HIS A 30 1.62 -2.71 -6.93
CA HIS A 30 1.37 -1.26 -7.03
C HIS A 30 0.28 -0.91 -8.05
N SER A 31 0.00 -1.77 -9.05
CA SER A 31 -1.10 -1.55 -9.99
C SER A 31 -2.48 -1.68 -9.32
N ASN A 32 -2.59 -2.54 -8.30
CA ASN A 32 -3.77 -2.59 -7.42
C ASN A 32 -3.77 -1.47 -6.35
N GLN A 33 -2.72 -0.65 -6.32
CA GLN A 33 -2.61 0.54 -5.48
C GLN A 33 -2.66 1.83 -6.32
N THR A 34 -3.46 1.82 -7.40
CA THR A 34 -3.83 3.04 -8.12
C THR A 34 -5.01 3.80 -7.49
N VAL A 35 -5.57 3.34 -6.36
CA VAL A 35 -6.49 4.15 -5.54
C VAL A 35 -6.22 3.86 -4.06
N GLY A 36 -5.35 4.64 -3.43
CA GLY A 36 -5.08 4.51 -2.00
C GLY A 36 -3.65 4.85 -1.62
N ASN A 37 -3.23 6.06 -1.98
CA ASN A 37 -2.09 6.72 -1.36
C ASN A 37 -2.41 6.98 0.13
N ASN A 38 -2.34 5.93 0.96
CA ASN A 38 -2.48 6.07 2.41
C ASN A 38 -1.54 5.12 3.17
N ARG A 39 -0.28 5.02 2.71
CA ARG A 39 0.86 4.56 3.53
C ARG A 39 1.67 5.74 4.06
N SER A 40 0.96 6.67 4.69
CA SER A 40 1.55 7.65 5.61
C SER A 40 0.66 7.68 6.85
N SER A 41 0.94 6.81 7.80
CA SER A 41 1.02 7.15 9.22
C SER A 41 0.48 8.55 9.60
N THR A 42 -0.69 8.64 10.24
CA THR A 42 -0.90 9.37 11.53
C THR A 42 -2.38 9.68 11.84
N THR A 43 -3.29 9.82 10.88
CA THR A 43 -4.69 10.16 11.22
C THR A 43 -5.60 9.78 10.06
N LEU A 44 -6.40 8.71 10.19
CA LEU A 44 -7.55 8.54 9.31
C LEU A 44 -8.35 9.84 9.39
N SER A 45 -8.68 10.43 8.24
CA SER A 45 -9.50 11.64 8.23
C SER A 45 -10.76 11.36 9.05
N PRO A 46 -11.23 12.28 9.91
CA PRO A 46 -12.47 12.09 10.66
C PRO A 46 -13.64 11.62 9.77
N ARG A 47 -13.63 12.00 8.48
CA ARG A 47 -14.57 11.53 7.46
C ARG A 47 -14.43 10.05 7.11
N GLU A 48 -13.21 9.52 6.94
CA GLU A 48 -12.96 8.11 6.65
C GLU A 48 -13.39 7.21 7.83
N ILE A 49 -13.19 7.69 9.07
CA ILE A 49 -13.65 6.98 10.27
C ILE A 49 -15.18 6.92 10.31
N LEU A 50 -15.86 8.00 9.95
CA LEU A 50 -17.33 8.06 9.90
C LEU A 50 -17.91 7.11 8.84
N GLU A 51 -17.33 7.11 7.63
CA GLU A 51 -17.75 6.20 6.56
C GLU A 51 -17.58 4.74 6.97
N GLN A 52 -16.47 4.40 7.64
CA GLN A 52 -16.24 3.05 8.12
C GLN A 52 -17.26 2.59 9.16
N ARG A 53 -17.67 3.48 10.09
CA ARG A 53 -18.70 3.16 11.09
C ARG A 53 -20.10 3.06 10.47
N TYR A 54 -20.40 3.89 9.48
CA TYR A 54 -21.65 3.79 8.73
C TYR A 54 -21.74 2.47 7.96
N ALA A 55 -20.65 2.07 7.29
CA ALA A 55 -20.56 0.79 6.59
C ALA A 55 -20.67 -0.42 7.52
N ARG A 56 -20.18 -0.30 8.77
CA ARG A 56 -20.38 -1.30 9.81
C ARG A 56 -21.80 -1.30 10.42
N GLY A 57 -22.63 -0.30 10.10
CA GLY A 57 -23.96 -0.14 10.70
C GLY A 57 -23.94 0.34 12.15
N GLU A 58 -22.79 0.81 12.66
CA GLU A 58 -22.65 1.32 14.03
C GLU A 58 -23.30 2.70 14.20
N ILE A 59 -23.49 3.44 13.10
CA ILE A 59 -24.16 4.74 13.07
C ILE A 59 -25.25 4.77 12.00
N THR A 60 -26.35 5.47 12.29
CA THR A 60 -27.44 5.67 11.33
C THR A 60 -27.08 6.77 10.33
N ARG A 61 -27.78 6.78 9.18
CA ARG A 61 -27.59 7.79 8.12
C ARG A 61 -27.73 9.22 8.65
N GLU A 62 -28.65 9.45 9.57
CA GLU A 62 -28.88 10.77 10.18
C GLU A 62 -27.67 11.23 10.99
N GLN A 63 -27.09 10.35 11.80
CA GLN A 63 -25.89 10.62 12.57
C GLN A 63 -24.67 10.87 11.67
N PHE A 64 -24.54 10.11 10.59
CA PHE A 64 -23.49 10.33 9.59
C PHE A 64 -23.60 11.72 8.93
N LEU A 65 -24.81 12.13 8.53
CA LEU A 65 -25.04 13.43 7.91
C LEU A 65 -24.76 14.61 8.85
N GLN A 66 -25.10 14.46 10.14
CA GLN A 66 -24.80 15.48 11.15
C GLN A 66 -23.29 15.66 11.34
N MET A 67 -22.56 14.56 11.54
CA MET A 67 -21.10 14.60 11.74
C MET A 67 -20.34 15.01 10.47
N GLN A 68 -20.87 14.70 9.29
CA GLN A 68 -20.29 15.15 8.02
C GLN A 68 -20.39 16.67 7.84
N LYS A 69 -21.46 17.30 8.33
CA LYS A 69 -21.65 18.75 8.33
C LYS A 69 -20.77 19.45 9.36
N ASP A 70 -20.58 18.85 10.54
CA ASP A 70 -19.69 19.40 11.57
C ASP A 70 -18.20 19.35 11.17
N LEU A 71 -17.84 18.50 10.21
CA LEU A 71 -16.48 18.35 9.68
C LEU A 71 -16.22 19.15 8.38
N GLN A 72 -17.19 19.94 7.92
CA GLN A 72 -16.99 20.93 6.85
C GLN A 72 -16.53 22.27 7.44
#